data_AF-A0A3A8EDX8-F1
#
_entry.id   AF-A0A3A8EDX8-F1
#
_cell.length_a   1.000
_cell.length_b   1.000
_cell.length_c   1.000
_cell.angle_alpha   90.00
_cell.angle_beta   90.00
_cell.angle_gamma   90.00
#
_symmetry.space_group_name_H-M   'P 1'
#
loop_
_entity.id
_entity.type
_entity.pdbx_description
1 polymer ?
#
loop_
_entity_poly.entity_id
_entity_poly.type
_entity_poly.pdbx_seq_one_letter_code
_entity_poly.pdbx_strand_id
1 'polypeptide(L)' 'MVVGDCSVITVIEGVNYCLVVIREQSWLDEINKMSFAQLSALLSFAALVWYVASSIRTMLHVLGADNSKE' A
#
# COMPACT_ATOMS: atom_id res chain seq x y z
N MET A 1 4.33 10.99 -13.55
CA MET A 1 4.27 9.60 -14.03
C MET A 1 5.42 9.43 -15.00
N VAL A 2 6.53 8.85 -14.54
CA VAL A 2 7.67 8.54 -15.42
C VAL A 2 7.24 7.38 -16.30
N VAL A 3 7.04 7.64 -17.59
CA VAL A 3 6.76 6.60 -18.58
C VAL A 3 8.06 5.84 -18.77
N GLY A 4 8.21 4.76 -17.99
CA GLY A 4 9.37 3.88 -18.04
C GLY A 4 9.43 3.11 -19.34
N ASP A 5 10.65 2.97 -19.84
CA ASP A 5 11.04 2.32 -21.10
C ASP A 5 10.23 1.04 -21.41
N CYS A 6 9.75 0.94 -22.65
CA CYS A 6 9.14 -0.28 -23.20
C CYS A 6 10.12 -1.45 -23.05
N SER A 7 9.93 -2.30 -22.05
CA SER A 7 10.90 -3.34 -21.70
C SER A 7 10.86 -4.57 -22.59
N VAL A 8 9.79 -4.78 -23.37
CA VAL A 8 9.68 -5.88 -24.33
C VAL A 8 8.87 -5.45 -25.56
N ILE A 9 9.53 -5.36 -26.72
CA ILE A 9 8.88 -5.25 -28.03
C ILE A 9 8.61 -6.68 -28.50
N THR A 10 7.35 -7.10 -28.51
CA THR A 10 6.96 -8.34 -29.19
C THR A 10 6.26 -7.99 -30.49
N VAL A 11 6.71 -8.60 -31.59
CA VAL A 11 6.11 -8.41 -32.92
C VAL A 11 5.06 -9.51 -33.10
N ILE A 12 3.79 -9.12 -33.13
CA ILE A 12 2.68 -9.99 -33.50
C ILE A 12 2.00 -9.32 -34.71
N GLU A 13 1.92 -10.02 -35.84
CA GLU A 13 1.29 -9.55 -37.08
C GLU A 13 1.79 -8.19 -37.63
N GLY A 14 3.08 -7.88 -37.46
CA GLY A 14 3.70 -6.69 -38.07
C GLY A 14 3.33 -5.35 -37.41
N VAL A 15 2.58 -5.39 -36.30
CA VAL A 15 2.31 -4.21 -35.46
C VAL A 15 3.21 -4.28 -34.22
N ASN A 16 3.94 -3.19 -33.95
CA ASN A 16 4.81 -3.08 -32.78
C ASN A 16 3.94 -2.83 -31.53
N TYR A 17 3.72 -3.87 -30.73
CA TYR A 17 3.07 -3.72 -29.44
C TYR A 17 4.12 -3.44 -28.36
N CYS A 18 4.03 -2.27 -27.72
CA CYS A 18 4.75 -2.01 -26.48
C CYS A 18 3.93 -2.60 -25.33
N LEU A 19 4.31 -3.82 -24.91
CA LEU A 19 3.78 -4.41 -23.68
C LEU A 19 4.47 -3.71 -22.50
N VAL A 20 3.75 -2.80 -21.87
CA VAL A 20 4.17 -2.19 -20.60
C VAL A 20 4.04 -3.26 -19.53
N VAL A 21 5.13 -3.99 -19.28
CA VAL A 21 5.23 -4.87 -18.11
C VAL A 21 5.43 -3.96 -16.91
N ILE A 22 4.33 -3.60 -16.25
CA ILE A 22 4.37 -2.97 -14.92
C ILE A 22 4.98 -4.02 -14.00
N ARG A 23 6.30 -3.95 -13.82
CA ARG A 23 7.00 -4.72 -12.81
C ARG A 23 6.60 -4.10 -11.48
N GLU A 24 5.47 -4.52 -10.93
CA GLU A 24 5.15 -4.26 -9.53
C GLU A 24 6.33 -4.80 -8.73
N GLN A 25 7.15 -3.90 -8.20
CA GLN A 25 8.12 -4.28 -7.18
C GLN A 25 7.27 -4.90 -6.06
N SER A 26 7.39 -6.21 -5.87
CA SER A 26 6.68 -6.90 -4.80
C SER A 26 7.05 -6.19 -3.52
N TRP A 27 6.07 -5.65 -2.81
CA TRP A 27 6.28 -4.93 -1.55
C TRP A 27 7.04 -5.81 -0.52
N LEU A 28 6.94 -7.14 -0.66
CA LEU A 28 7.71 -8.11 0.11
C LEU A 28 9.21 -8.09 -0.21
N ASP A 29 9.59 -7.87 -1.47
CA ASP A 29 11.00 -7.75 -1.88
C ASP A 29 11.61 -6.45 -1.36
N GLU A 30 10.81 -5.38 -1.26
CA GLU A 30 11.21 -4.11 -0.66
C GLU A 30 11.47 -4.29 0.84
N ILE A 31 10.55 -4.98 1.56
CA ILE A 31 10.66 -5.26 3.00
C ILE A 31 11.86 -6.14 3.31
N ASN A 32 12.11 -7.19 2.51
CA ASN A 32 13.26 -8.08 2.72
C ASN A 32 14.61 -7.39 2.54
N LYS A 33 14.66 -6.26 1.83
CA LYS A 33 15.88 -5.45 1.67
C LYS A 33 16.06 -4.41 2.78
N MET A 34 15.07 -4.22 3.65
CA MET A 34 15.16 -3.22 4.72
C MET A 34 16.10 -3.67 5.84
N SER A 35 16.79 -2.69 6.42
CA SER A 35 17.52 -2.90 7.66
C SER A 35 16.55 -3.13 8.82
N PHE A 36 17.00 -3.82 9.87
CA PHE A 36 16.20 -4.07 11.07
C PHE A 36 15.60 -2.79 11.69
N ALA A 37 16.35 -1.68 11.66
CA ALA A 37 15.89 -0.39 12.16
C ALA A 37 14.75 0.21 11.32
N GLN A 38 14.79 0.05 10.00
CA GLN A 38 13.71 0.51 9.12
C GLN A 38 12.45 -0.34 9.29
N LEU A 39 12.62 -1.67 9.42
CA LEU A 39 11.51 -2.58 9.63
C LEU A 39 10.79 -2.32 10.96
N SER A 40 11.55 -2.10 12.05
CA SER A 40 10.98 -1.82 13.37
C SER A 40 10.27 -0.47 13.43
N ALA A 41 10.81 0.55 12.76
CA ALA A 41 10.13 1.84 12.60
C ALA A 41 8.82 1.70 11.82
N LEU A 42 8.82 0.95 10.71
CA LEU A 42 7.64 0.69 9.90
C LEU A 42 6.54 -0.02 10.71
N LEU A 43 6.91 -1.06 11.45
CA LEU A 43 5.98 -1.80 12.32
C LEU A 43 5.43 -0.93 13.46
N SER A 44 6.28 -0.12 14.08
CA SER A 44 5.86 0.79 15.16
C SER A 44 4.88 1.84 14.67
N PHE A 45 5.13 2.39 13.48
CA PHE A 45 4.22 3.34 12.84
C PHE A 45 2.88 2.70 12.48
N ALA A 46 2.90 1.50 11.90
CA ALA A 46 1.67 0.76 11.59
C ALA A 46 0.85 0.47 12.85
N ALA A 47 1.49 0.07 13.95
CA ALA A 47 0.84 -0.15 15.23
C ALA A 47 0.22 1.14 15.80
N LEU A 48 0.91 2.28 15.71
CA LEU A 48 0.40 3.57 16.15
C LEU A 48 -0.85 3.98 15.36
N VAL A 49 -0.81 3.86 14.03
CA VAL A 49 -1.95 4.15 13.16
C VAL A 49 -3.15 3.28 13.51
N TRP A 50 -2.91 1.98 13.74
CA TRP A 50 -3.97 1.06 14.16
C TRP A 50 -4.59 1.48 15.51
N TYR A 51 -3.75 1.86 16.48
CA TYR A 51 -4.22 2.29 17.79
C TYR A 51 -5.10 3.54 17.69
N VAL A 52 -4.67 4.55 16.91
CA VAL A 52 -5.44 5.78 16.70
C VAL A 52 -6.74 5.50 15.94
N ALA A 53 -6.70 4.68 14.90
CA ALA A 53 -7.91 4.31 14.17
C ALA A 53 -8.91 3.55 15.07
N SER A 54 -8.41 2.65 15.93
CA SER A 54 -9.24 1.91 16.87
C SER A 54 -9.86 2.82 17.93
N SER A 55 -9.12 3.80 18.45
CA SER A 55 -9.64 4.73 19.46
C SER A 55 -10.69 5.69 18.88
N ILE A 56 -10.50 6.16 17.65
CA ILE A 56 -11.52 6.94 16.93
C ILE A 56 -12.78 6.10 16.75
N ARG A 57 -12.63 4.83 16.35
CA ARG A 57 -13.76 3.93 16.13
C ARG A 57 -14.56 3.69 17.41
N THR A 58 -13.89 3.47 18.54
CA THR A 58 -14.58 3.29 19.83
C THR A 58 -15.26 4.58 20.28
N MET A 59 -14.61 5.74 20.10
CA MET A 59 -15.21 7.04 20.43
C MET A 59 -16.47 7.31 19.61
N LEU A 60 -16.44 7.09 18.29
CA LEU A 60 -17.61 7.21 17.43
C LEU A 60 -18.72 6.22 17.79
N HIS A 61 -18.36 5.00 18.18
CA HIS A 61 -19.33 4.00 18.62
C HIS A 61 -20.02 4.42 19.93
N VAL A 62 -19.28 5.00 20.87
CA VAL A 62 -19.85 5.53 22.13
C VAL A 62 -20.77 6.72 21.88
N LEU A 63 -20.31 7.69 21.08
CA LEU A 63 -21.12 8.87 20.73
C LEU A 63 -22.38 8.49 19.93
N GLY A 64 -22.29 7.53 19.02
CA GLY A 64 -23.44 7.02 18.28
C GLY A 64 -24.44 6.26 19.15
N ALA A 65 -23.97 5.56 20.19
CA ALA A 65 -24.82 4.85 21.13
C ALA A 65 -25.57 5.78 22.10
N ASP A 66 -25.01 6.95 22.42
CA ASP A 66 -25.65 7.96 23.28
C ASP A 66 -26.79 8.68 22.55
N ASN A 67 -26.57 9.08 21.29
CA ASN A 67 -27.58 9.77 20.46
C ASN A 67 -28.76 8.87 20.01
N SER A 68 -28.71 7.56 20.28
CA SER A 68 -29.78 6.61 19.92
C SER A 68 -30.73 6.29 21.08
N LYS A 69 -30.51 6.88 22.27
CA LYS A 69 -31.30 6.64 23.48
C LYS A 69 -32.34 7.73 23.80
N GLU A 70 -32.51 8.72 22.94
CA GLU A 70 -33.65 9.65 22.95
C GLU A 70 -34.74 9.23 21.97
#